data_AF-A0A1G1NGG1-F1
#
_entry.id   AF-A0A1G1NGG1-F1
#
_cell.length_a   1.000
_cell.length_b   1.000
_cell.length_c   1.000
_cell.angle_alpha   90.00
_cell.angle_beta   90.00
_cell.angle_gamma   90.00
#
_symmetry.space_group_name_H-M   'P 1'
#
loop_
_entity.id
_entity.type
_entity.pdbx_description
1 polymer ?
#
loop_
_entity_poly.entity_id
_entity_poly.type
_entity_poly.pdbx_seq_one_letter_code
_entity_poly.pdbx_strand_id
1 'polypeptide(L)'
;MAAEFVGRFRRERRSLPSISLTENMASVTAIGNDYAFDQIFSRQLEGLAQPGDVAVGLSTSGNSPNVVKGLQKARDLNLRTVGLAGRAGGQMAALCDVCICVPSSVTARIQEVHLAVGHILCGLVEDGLTDAGSGRPR
;
A
#
# COMPACT_ATOMS: atom_id res chain seq x y z
N MET A 1 -5.22 -2.75 -6.00
CA MET A 1 -5.65 -1.49 -5.36
C MET A 1 -5.39 -0.28 -6.25
N ALA A 2 -4.13 0.03 -6.62
CA ALA A 2 -3.84 1.24 -7.43
C ALA A 2 -4.66 1.30 -8.74
N ALA A 3 -4.68 0.21 -9.51
CA ALA A 3 -5.51 0.09 -10.71
C ALA A 3 -7.00 0.35 -10.44
N GLU A 4 -7.54 -0.22 -9.35
CA GLU A 4 -8.94 -0.05 -8.97
C GLU A 4 -9.26 1.39 -8.55
N PHE A 5 -8.35 2.06 -7.84
CA PHE A 5 -8.51 3.45 -7.40
C PHE A 5 -8.39 4.46 -8.54
N VAL A 6 -7.36 4.33 -9.37
CA VAL A 6 -7.13 5.23 -10.50
C VAL A 6 -8.18 5.00 -11.59
N GLY A 7 -8.47 3.73 -11.90
CA GLY A 7 -9.54 3.34 -12.80
C GLY A 7 -10.88 3.31 -12.07
N ARG A 8 -11.60 2.19 -12.22
CA ARG A 8 -12.93 1.97 -11.66
C ARG A 8 -12.97 0.63 -10.93
N PHE A 9 -13.57 0.62 -9.73
CA PHE A 9 -13.87 -0.62 -9.01
C PHE A 9 -15.29 -1.09 -9.31
N ARG A 10 -16.32 -0.62 -8.58
CA ARG A 10 -17.72 -1.04 -8.80
C ARG A 10 -18.59 0.06 -9.39
N ARG A 11 -18.42 1.31 -8.96
CA ARG A 11 -19.27 2.45 -9.38
C ARG A 11 -18.50 3.40 -10.28
N GLU A 12 -19.25 4.11 -11.13
CA GLU A 12 -18.69 5.24 -11.87
C GLU A 12 -18.47 6.41 -10.90
N ARG A 13 -17.25 6.95 -10.87
CA ARG A 13 -16.81 7.98 -9.94
C ARG A 13 -15.54 8.64 -10.44
N ARG A 14 -15.20 9.81 -9.88
CA ARG A 14 -13.91 10.46 -10.14
C ARG A 14 -12.75 9.51 -9.82
N SER A 15 -11.68 9.56 -10.62
CA SER A 15 -10.44 8.84 -10.35
C SER A 15 -9.87 9.21 -8.97
N LEU A 16 -9.40 8.20 -8.22
CA LEU A 16 -8.76 8.39 -6.92
C LEU A 16 -7.23 8.30 -7.08
N PRO A 17 -6.46 9.25 -6.52
CA PRO A 17 -5.00 9.24 -6.66
C PRO A 17 -4.41 8.03 -5.94
N SER A 18 -3.69 7.19 -6.67
CA SER A 18 -2.95 6.04 -6.12
C SER A 18 -1.82 5.66 -7.07
N ILE A 19 -0.68 5.30 -6.51
CA ILE A 19 0.51 4.86 -7.27
C ILE A 19 0.97 3.52 -6.70
N SER A 20 1.26 2.55 -7.57
CA SER A 20 1.99 1.36 -7.15
C SER A 20 3.49 1.56 -7.40
N LEU A 21 4.29 1.52 -6.33
CA LEU A 21 5.75 1.68 -6.41
C LEU A 21 6.46 0.48 -7.08
N THR A 22 5.71 -0.53 -7.53
CA THR A 22 6.21 -1.70 -8.26
C THR A 22 6.02 -1.59 -9.77
N GLU A 23 5.31 -0.57 -10.28
CA GLU A 23 4.95 -0.47 -11.71
C GLU A 23 6.06 0.17 -12.55
N ASN A 24 6.79 1.15 -12.01
CA ASN A 24 7.89 1.78 -12.73
C ASN A 24 9.18 0.96 -12.62
N MET A 25 9.37 0.05 -13.57
CA MET A 25 10.55 -0.82 -13.61
C MET A 25 11.86 -0.05 -13.74
N ALA A 26 11.88 1.11 -14.42
CA ALA A 26 13.09 1.92 -14.53
C ALA A 26 13.52 2.46 -13.16
N SER A 27 12.58 2.93 -12.34
CA SER A 27 12.85 3.34 -10.96
C SER A 27 13.32 2.17 -10.10
N VAL A 28 12.63 1.03 -10.17
CA VAL A 28 12.98 -0.16 -9.38
C VAL A 28 14.40 -0.65 -9.70
N THR A 29 14.76 -0.76 -10.98
CA THR A 29 16.08 -1.26 -11.38
C THR A 29 17.19 -0.24 -11.12
N ALA A 30 16.99 1.05 -11.42
CA ALA A 30 17.99 2.09 -11.16
C ALA A 30 18.29 2.21 -9.66
N ILE A 31 17.27 2.28 -8.81
CA ILE A 31 17.47 2.37 -7.35
C ILE A 31 18.10 1.07 -6.81
N GLY A 32 17.64 -0.08 -7.29
CA GLY A 32 18.19 -1.37 -6.88
C GLY A 32 19.67 -1.54 -7.24
N ASN A 33 20.08 -1.01 -8.40
CA ASN A 33 21.45 -1.03 -8.90
C ASN A 33 22.36 -0.02 -8.19
N ASP A 34 21.90 1.22 -8.05
CA ASP A 34 22.74 2.34 -7.59
C ASP A 34 22.79 2.46 -6.06
N TYR A 35 21.80 1.92 -5.35
CA TYR A 35 21.71 1.97 -3.89
C TYR A 35 21.69 0.57 -3.27
N ALA A 36 20.54 -0.09 -3.30
CA ALA A 36 20.32 -1.46 -2.86
C ALA A 36 18.86 -1.84 -3.13
N PHE A 37 18.59 -3.13 -3.33
CA PHE A 37 17.22 -3.60 -3.52
C PHE A 37 16.30 -3.35 -2.31
N ASP A 38 16.87 -3.23 -1.10
CA ASP A 38 16.09 -2.89 0.09
C ASP A 38 15.67 -1.41 0.17
N GLN A 39 16.19 -0.54 -0.71
CA GLN A 39 15.85 0.90 -0.74
C GLN A 39 14.82 1.25 -1.83
N ILE A 40 14.39 0.29 -2.65
CA ILE A 40 13.55 0.54 -3.83
C ILE A 40 12.24 1.26 -3.50
N PHE A 41 11.64 1.02 -2.33
CA PHE A 41 10.41 1.70 -1.93
C PHE A 41 10.67 3.00 -1.16
N SER A 42 11.66 3.00 -0.25
CA SER A 42 11.98 4.20 0.53
C SER A 42 12.43 5.37 -0.35
N ARG A 43 13.25 5.09 -1.38
CA ARG A 43 13.75 6.14 -2.28
C ARG A 43 12.65 6.69 -3.19
N GLN A 44 11.70 5.86 -3.61
CA GLN A 44 10.54 6.32 -4.36
C GLN A 44 9.60 7.15 -3.48
N LEU A 45 9.34 6.74 -2.23
CA LEU A 45 8.54 7.52 -1.29
C LEU A 45 9.14 8.90 -1.01
N GLU A 46 10.45 8.99 -0.82
CA GLU A 46 11.16 10.25 -0.63
C GLU A 46 10.91 11.27 -1.75
N GLY A 47 10.80 10.81 -3.00
CA GLY A 47 10.59 11.68 -4.16
C GLY A 47 9.12 11.93 -4.54
N LEU A 48 8.21 11.03 -4.15
CA LEU A 48 6.82 11.05 -4.63
C LEU A 48 5.80 11.41 -3.56
N ALA A 49 6.04 11.04 -2.30
CA ALA A 49 5.04 11.17 -1.26
C ALA A 49 4.99 12.58 -0.66
N GLN A 50 3.81 12.97 -0.20
CA GLN A 50 3.57 14.19 0.56
C GLN A 50 3.10 13.85 1.98
N PRO A 51 3.38 14.72 2.97
CA PRO A 51 2.81 14.57 4.31
C PRO A 51 1.28 14.43 4.26
N GLY A 52 0.74 13.45 4.99
CA GLY A 52 -0.69 13.13 4.97
C GLY A 52 -1.12 12.06 3.95
N ASP A 53 -0.23 11.65 3.03
CA ASP A 53 -0.48 10.49 2.16
C ASP A 53 -0.59 9.18 2.97
N VAL A 54 -1.05 8.12 2.31
CA VAL A 54 -1.15 6.76 2.88
C VAL A 54 -0.17 5.83 2.15
N ALA A 55 0.73 5.18 2.89
CA ALA A 55 1.56 4.10 2.39
C ALA A 55 0.95 2.74 2.77
N VAL A 56 0.77 1.86 1.78
CA VAL A 56 0.31 0.48 2.02
C VAL A 56 1.41 -0.52 1.69
N GLY A 57 1.92 -1.22 2.71
CA GLY A 57 2.96 -2.24 2.58
C GLY A 57 2.38 -3.65 2.56
N LEU A 58 2.85 -4.48 1.62
CA LEU A 58 2.43 -5.89 1.50
C LEU A 58 3.65 -6.80 1.73
N SER A 59 3.60 -7.67 2.73
CA SER A 59 4.60 -8.73 2.91
C SER A 59 4.01 -9.91 3.67
N THR A 60 3.98 -11.10 3.05
CA THR A 60 3.40 -12.29 3.70
C THR A 60 4.18 -12.74 4.94
N SER A 61 5.48 -12.44 5.02
CA SER A 61 6.31 -12.68 6.21
C SER A 61 6.30 -11.51 7.19
N GLY A 62 5.99 -10.31 6.70
CA GLY A 62 6.15 -9.07 7.46
C GLY A 62 7.61 -8.61 7.61
N ASN A 63 8.55 -9.28 6.96
CA ASN A 63 10.00 -9.11 7.18
C ASN A 63 10.76 -8.78 5.88
N SER A 64 10.07 -8.48 4.78
CA SER A 64 10.73 -8.08 3.53
C SER A 64 11.49 -6.76 3.74
N PRO A 65 12.84 -6.72 3.62
CA PRO A 65 13.61 -5.53 4.01
C PRO A 65 13.21 -4.26 3.24
N ASN A 66 12.88 -4.39 1.95
CA ASN A 66 12.38 -3.28 1.15
C ASN A 66 11.06 -2.70 1.65
N VAL A 67 10.12 -3.55 2.06
CA VAL A 67 8.82 -3.13 2.61
C VAL A 67 9.01 -2.48 3.99
N VAL A 68 9.85 -3.08 4.84
CA VAL A 68 10.18 -2.54 6.17
C VAL A 68 10.83 -1.16 6.06
N LYS A 69 11.85 -0.99 5.21
CA LYS A 69 12.48 0.32 4.95
C LYS A 69 11.51 1.32 4.32
N GLY A 70 10.65 0.86 3.41
CA GLY A 70 9.59 1.69 2.83
C GLY A 70 8.63 2.24 3.88
N LEU A 71 8.13 1.38 4.78
CA LEU A 71 7.22 1.80 5.86
C LEU A 71 7.91 2.68 6.90
N GLN A 72 9.18 2.42 7.22
CA GLN A 72 9.96 3.32 8.06
C GLN A 72 10.06 4.72 7.43
N LYS A 73 10.40 4.79 6.13
CA LYS A 73 10.45 6.06 5.40
C LYS A 73 9.09 6.76 5.35
N ALA A 74 8.00 6.02 5.17
CA ALA A 74 6.65 6.57 5.21
C ALA A 74 6.36 7.26 6.56
N ARG A 75 6.75 6.65 7.69
CA ARG A 75 6.61 7.29 9.01
C ARG A 75 7.46 8.55 9.13
N ASP A 76 8.72 8.50 8.69
CA ASP A 76 9.61 9.67 8.71
C ASP A 76 9.02 10.86 7.93
N LEU A 77 8.24 10.58 6.88
CA LEU A 77 7.57 11.55 6.01
C LEU A 77 6.16 11.94 6.50
N ASN A 78 5.72 11.50 7.68
CA ASN A 78 4.39 11.73 8.25
C ASN A 78 3.22 11.20 7.39
N LEU A 79 3.42 10.04 6.77
CA LEU A 79 2.34 9.29 6.12
C LEU A 79 1.59 8.43 7.13
N ARG A 80 0.34 8.11 6.81
CA ARG A 80 -0.36 6.98 7.44
C ARG A 80 0.15 5.67 6.87
N THR A 81 0.33 4.66 7.71
CA THR A 81 0.90 3.38 7.30
C THR A 81 -0.08 2.23 7.52
N VAL A 82 -0.39 1.52 6.43
CA VAL A 82 -1.22 0.30 6.46
C VAL A 82 -0.38 -0.89 6.03
N GLY A 83 -0.50 -2.02 6.72
CA GLY A 83 0.20 -3.25 6.40
C GLY A 83 -0.76 -4.40 6.11
N LEU A 84 -0.50 -5.14 5.03
CA LEU A 84 -1.08 -6.45 4.80
C LEU A 84 0.00 -7.51 4.97
N ALA A 85 -0.15 -8.35 5.99
CA ALA A 85 0.84 -9.36 6.35
C ALA A 85 0.21 -10.72 6.65
N GLY A 86 1.04 -11.73 6.90
CA GLY A 86 0.61 -13.00 7.48
C GLY A 86 1.18 -13.18 8.89
N ARG A 87 0.80 -14.28 9.55
CA ARG A 87 1.26 -14.64 10.91
C ARG A 87 0.98 -13.50 11.90
N ALA A 88 1.99 -13.04 12.61
CA ALA A 88 1.95 -11.91 13.55
C ALA A 88 2.43 -10.59 12.93
N GLY A 89 2.59 -10.52 11.60
CA GLY A 89 2.94 -9.29 10.90
C GLY A 89 4.44 -8.92 10.87
N GLY A 90 5.30 -9.70 11.53
CA GLY A 90 6.76 -9.53 11.47
C GLY A 90 7.23 -8.15 11.94
N GLN A 91 8.35 -7.68 11.39
CA GLN A 91 8.90 -6.35 11.70
C GLN A 91 7.98 -5.21 11.27
N MET A 92 7.29 -5.36 10.13
CA MET A 92 6.45 -4.28 9.61
C MET A 92 5.24 -3.96 10.48
N ALA A 93 4.76 -4.89 11.32
CA ALA A 93 3.63 -4.63 12.21
C ALA A 93 3.84 -3.42 13.13
N ALA A 94 5.06 -3.24 13.67
CA ALA A 94 5.41 -2.12 14.52
C ALA A 94 5.58 -0.78 13.75
N LEU A 95 5.59 -0.83 12.42
CA LEU A 95 5.71 0.32 11.53
C LEU A 95 4.37 0.75 10.93
N CYS A 96 3.31 -0.04 11.14
CA CYS A 96 1.97 0.24 10.62
C CYS A 96 1.08 0.84 11.71
N ASP A 97 0.35 1.90 11.36
CA ASP A 97 -0.79 2.38 12.16
C ASP A 97 -1.87 1.28 12.26
N VAL A 98 -2.09 0.55 11.14
CA VAL A 98 -2.99 -0.60 11.05
C VAL A 98 -2.31 -1.73 10.30
N CYS A 99 -2.17 -2.90 10.93
CA CYS A 99 -1.61 -4.09 10.28
C CYS A 99 -2.62 -5.24 10.26
N ILE A 100 -3.12 -5.59 9.07
CA ILE A 100 -4.03 -6.72 8.88
C ILE A 100 -3.20 -7.98 8.70
N CYS A 101 -3.15 -8.79 9.75
CA CYS A 101 -2.38 -10.03 9.80
C CYS A 101 -3.27 -11.24 9.50
N VAL A 102 -3.06 -11.87 8.34
CA VAL A 102 -3.77 -13.11 7.98
C VAL A 102 -3.28 -14.25 8.88
N PRO A 103 -4.17 -14.98 9.58
CA PRO A 103 -3.81 -16.04 10.51
C PRO A 103 -3.39 -17.33 9.79
N SER A 104 -2.36 -17.21 8.96
CA SER A 104 -1.78 -18.29 8.17
C SER A 104 -0.28 -18.10 8.05
N SER A 105 0.44 -19.20 7.91
CA SER A 105 1.87 -19.24 7.57
C SER A 105 2.11 -19.60 6.10
N VAL A 106 1.06 -19.95 5.35
CA VAL A 106 1.14 -20.37 3.94
C VAL A 106 1.05 -19.15 3.04
N THR A 107 2.15 -18.80 2.36
CA THR A 107 2.25 -17.62 1.49
C THR A 107 1.10 -17.50 0.50
N ALA A 108 0.74 -18.57 -0.21
CA ALA A 108 -0.35 -18.55 -1.18
C ALA A 108 -1.70 -18.18 -0.55
N ARG A 109 -2.03 -18.75 0.62
CA ARG A 109 -3.25 -18.43 1.36
C ARG A 109 -3.25 -16.99 1.87
N ILE A 110 -2.09 -16.50 2.30
CA ILE A 110 -1.95 -15.10 2.73
C ILE A 110 -2.20 -14.16 1.55
N GLN A 111 -1.64 -14.45 0.37
CA GLN A 111 -1.82 -13.63 -0.84
C GLN A 111 -3.27 -13.59 -1.33
N GLU A 112 -3.98 -14.73 -1.29
CA GLU A 112 -5.43 -14.77 -1.60
C GLU A 112 -6.24 -13.85 -0.70
N VAL A 113 -5.95 -13.89 0.61
CA VAL A 113 -6.61 -13.01 1.58
C VAL A 113 -6.18 -11.56 1.39
N HIS A 114 -4.93 -11.27 1.05
CA HIS A 114 -4.47 -9.90 0.73
C HIS A 114 -5.24 -9.32 -0.46
N LEU A 115 -5.50 -10.12 -1.51
CA LEU A 115 -6.32 -9.69 -2.64
C LEU A 115 -7.77 -9.39 -2.20
N ALA A 116 -8.38 -10.29 -1.42
CA ALA A 116 -9.73 -10.09 -0.89
C ALA A 116 -9.83 -8.84 0.00
N VAL A 117 -8.87 -8.65 0.91
CA VAL A 117 -8.77 -7.45 1.76
C VAL A 117 -8.58 -6.20 0.90
N GLY A 118 -7.73 -6.24 -0.12
CA GLY A 118 -7.54 -5.14 -1.05
C GLY A 118 -8.85 -4.74 -1.76
N HIS A 119 -9.64 -5.71 -2.23
CA HIS A 119 -10.95 -5.44 -2.82
C HIS A 119 -11.96 -4.89 -1.80
N ILE A 120 -11.97 -5.40 -0.57
CA ILE A 120 -12.81 -4.88 0.52
C ILE A 120 -12.45 -3.42 0.80
N LEU A 121 -11.16 -3.09 0.92
CA LEU A 121 -10.70 -1.72 1.14
C LEU A 121 -11.09 -0.79 -0.02
N CYS A 122 -10.91 -1.23 -1.26
CA CYS A 122 -11.36 -0.46 -2.42
C CYS A 122 -12.87 -0.19 -2.37
N GLY A 123 -13.66 -1.19 -1.97
CA GLY A 123 -15.10 -1.05 -1.80
C GLY A 123 -15.49 -0.07 -0.70
N LEU A 124 -14.88 -0.19 0.48
CA LEU A 124 -15.16 0.67 1.63
C LEU A 124 -14.78 2.13 1.36
N VAL A 125 -13.66 2.37 0.68
CA VAL A 125 -13.25 3.73 0.27
C VAL A 125 -14.23 4.32 -0.74
N GLU A 126 -14.66 3.52 -1.72
CA GLU A 126 -15.67 3.95 -2.71
C GLU A 126 -17.02 4.28 -2.05
N ASP A 127 -17.48 3.43 -1.12
CA ASP A 127 -18.72 3.66 -0.37
C ASP A 127 -18.58 4.92 0.52
N GLY A 128 -17.50 5.05 1.29
CA GLY A 128 -17.29 6.20 2.17
C GLY A 128 -17.16 7.55 1.45
N LEU A 129 -16.58 7.57 0.25
CA LEU A 129 -16.47 8.80 -0.56
C LEU A 129 -17.77 9.15 -1.28
N THR A 130 -18.63 8.16 -1.58
CA THR A 130 -19.92 8.40 -2.22
C THR A 130 -20.99 8.81 -1.21
N ASP A 131 -20.97 8.23 -0.01
CA ASP A 131 -21.88 8.59 1.08
C ASP A 131 -21.55 9.98 1.68
N ALA A 132 -20.27 10.38 1.68
CA ALA A 132 -19.83 11.69 2.17
C ALA A 132 -20.12 12.87 1.21
N GLY A 133 -20.71 12.62 0.03
CA GLY A 133 -20.74 13.64 -1.02
C GLY A 133 -21.66 13.37 -2.20
N SER A 134 -22.93 13.01 -1.96
CA SER A 134 -23.98 13.13 -2.99
C SER A 134 -24.45 14.57 -3.25
N GLY A 135 -23.75 15.58 -2.72
CA GLY A 135 -23.90 17.00 -3.08
C GLY A 135 -23.09 17.39 -4.31
N ARG A 136 -23.52 16.91 -5.49
CA ARG A 136 -23.53 17.50 -6.86
C ARG A 136 -22.61 18.71 -7.22
N PRO A 137 -22.40 19.01 -8.54
CA PRO A 137 -21.47 18.42 -9.51
C PRO A 137 -20.54 19.48 -10.20
N ARG A 138 -19.54 19.06 -10.98
CA ARG A 138 -19.16 19.65 -12.28
C ARG A 138 -18.51 18.60 -13.16
#